data_AF-A0A1C7MTR0-F1
#
_entry.id   AF-A0A1C7MTR0-F1
#
_cell.length_a   1.000
_cell.length_b   1.000
_cell.length_c   1.000
_cell.angle_alpha   90.00
_cell.angle_beta   90.00
_cell.angle_gamma   90.00
#
_symmetry.space_group_name_H-M   'P 1'
#
loop_
_entity.id
_entity.type
_entity.pdbx_description
1 polymer ?
#
loop_
_entity_poly.entity_id
_entity_poly.type
_entity_poly.pdbx_seq_one_letter_code
_entity_poly.pdbx_strand_id
1 'polypeptide(L)'
;MESGKRKHKHAPVEMTSKRPVPRKRLSAETKVVARDPRFLHLAGEFSAQKFSSQYGFLSDMHTEEMKTLRENLKRARKLLVNSPRDLREEREAEVQRLERAVKRAESMVNKDQRERVEREALEKVSKEERAKQKEGKSAWFMKNSDKKELLLRAKFDALAESGGRGAVRKAIEKKQKKVSQKEKKQRPFAAARPGEGCKAKETIRPANVHDSILVKTRADLESELGQHSHTEPPLLSIIGLMNQLVISRKIVIPSNK
;
A
#
# COMPACT_ATOMS: atom_id res chain seq x y z
N MET A 1 -40.94 53.48 8.22
CA MET A 1 -41.38 54.30 9.37
C MET A 1 -40.86 53.63 10.63
N GLU A 2 -39.91 54.28 11.28
CA GLU A 2 -39.21 53.81 12.47
C GLU A 2 -40.14 53.93 13.69
N SER A 3 -40.40 52.82 14.39
CA SER A 3 -41.14 52.85 15.66
C SER A 3 -40.27 53.57 16.70
N GLY A 4 -40.72 54.73 17.17
CA GLY A 4 -39.95 55.61 18.06
C GLY A 4 -39.44 54.92 19.33
N LYS A 5 -38.31 55.43 19.85
CA LYS A 5 -37.72 54.97 21.12
C LYS A 5 -38.73 55.19 22.28
N ARG A 6 -38.82 54.21 23.19
CA ARG A 6 -39.70 54.30 24.37
C ARG A 6 -39.28 55.47 25.25
N LYS A 7 -40.23 56.21 25.82
CA LYS A 7 -39.94 57.32 26.76
C LYS A 7 -39.30 56.86 28.08
N HIS A 8 -39.66 55.67 28.58
CA HIS A 8 -38.99 54.99 29.71
C HIS A 8 -39.16 53.46 29.60
N LYS A 9 -38.42 52.69 30.41
CA LYS A 9 -38.36 51.20 30.30
C LYS A 9 -39.73 50.51 30.35
N HIS A 10 -40.61 51.02 31.21
CA HIS A 10 -41.95 50.48 31.44
C HIS A 10 -43.07 51.15 30.63
N ALA A 11 -42.75 52.02 29.67
CA ALA A 11 -43.76 52.69 28.86
C ALA A 11 -44.27 51.74 27.77
N PRO A 12 -45.60 51.59 27.57
CA PRO A 12 -46.14 50.87 26.43
C PRO A 12 -45.74 51.58 25.13
N VAL A 13 -45.44 50.80 24.09
CA VAL A 13 -45.14 51.32 22.75
C VAL A 13 -46.01 50.62 21.73
N GLU A 14 -46.65 51.40 20.89
CA GLU A 14 -47.46 50.93 19.77
C GLU A 14 -46.56 50.25 18.74
N MET A 15 -46.90 49.02 18.37
CA MET A 15 -46.25 48.31 17.27
C MET A 15 -47.21 48.22 16.08
N THR A 16 -46.66 48.35 14.87
CA THR A 16 -47.45 48.19 13.64
C THR A 16 -47.92 46.74 13.46
N SER A 17 -49.21 46.56 13.23
CA SER A 17 -49.82 45.27 12.87
C SER A 17 -49.29 44.69 11.55
N LYS A 18 -48.65 45.53 10.71
CA LYS A 18 -48.02 45.12 9.46
C LYS A 18 -46.68 44.40 9.67
N ARG A 19 -46.13 44.40 10.88
CA ARG A 19 -44.89 43.67 11.17
C ARG A 19 -45.23 42.20 11.46
N PRO A 20 -44.88 41.26 10.58
CA PRO A 20 -45.16 39.85 10.81
C PRO A 20 -44.37 39.31 12.01
N VAL A 21 -45.00 38.43 12.80
CA VAL A 21 -44.34 37.76 13.94
C VAL A 21 -43.25 36.82 13.42
N PRO A 22 -41.99 36.91 13.90
CA PRO A 22 -40.95 35.99 13.47
C PRO A 22 -41.26 34.58 13.99
N ARG A 23 -41.48 33.64 13.06
CA ARG A 23 -41.63 32.21 13.37
C ARG A 23 -40.26 31.60 13.66
N LYS A 24 -39.65 31.93 14.80
CA LYS A 24 -38.44 31.22 15.23
C LYS A 24 -38.84 29.79 15.62
N ARG A 25 -38.44 28.82 14.80
CA ARG A 25 -38.51 27.41 15.16
C ARG A 25 -37.59 27.22 16.37
N LEU A 26 -38.15 26.82 17.51
CA LEU A 26 -37.35 26.26 18.60
C LEU A 26 -36.50 25.15 17.98
N SER A 27 -35.18 25.18 18.19
CA SER A 27 -34.26 24.17 17.66
C SER A 27 -34.85 22.80 17.97
N ALA A 28 -35.14 22.01 16.92
CA ALA A 28 -35.69 20.69 17.10
C ALA A 28 -34.71 19.87 17.96
N GLU A 29 -35.14 19.47 19.14
CA GLU A 29 -34.43 18.49 19.95
C GLU A 29 -34.11 17.30 19.06
N THR A 30 -32.83 16.96 18.96
CA THR A 30 -32.37 15.89 18.08
C THR A 30 -32.88 14.59 18.66
N LYS A 31 -34.01 14.08 18.15
CA LYS A 31 -34.59 12.82 18.59
C LYS A 31 -33.51 11.74 18.51
N VAL A 32 -33.18 11.13 19.65
CA VAL A 32 -32.20 10.04 19.71
C VAL A 32 -32.84 8.82 19.05
N VAL A 33 -32.56 8.64 17.76
CA VAL A 33 -32.93 7.44 17.03
C VAL A 33 -31.99 6.33 17.48
N ALA A 34 -32.55 5.25 18.04
CA ALA A 34 -31.78 4.05 18.33
C ALA A 34 -31.17 3.52 17.01
N ARG A 35 -29.85 3.66 16.87
CA ARG A 35 -29.07 3.14 15.74
C ARG A 35 -28.10 2.10 16.26
N ASP A 36 -27.84 1.09 15.43
CA ASP A 36 -26.77 0.13 15.71
C ASP A 36 -25.44 0.90 15.88
N PRO A 37 -24.68 0.64 16.97
CA PRO A 37 -23.45 1.34 17.28
C PRO A 37 -22.44 1.36 16.13
N ARG A 38 -22.47 0.36 15.25
CA ARG A 38 -21.64 0.29 14.04
C ARG A 38 -21.86 1.45 13.07
N PHE A 39 -23.05 2.04 13.07
CA PHE A 39 -23.43 3.14 12.20
C PHE A 39 -23.52 4.48 12.93
N LEU A 40 -23.07 4.55 14.18
CA LEU A 40 -22.92 5.81 14.89
C LEU A 40 -21.66 6.53 14.39
N HIS A 41 -21.73 7.85 14.27
CA HIS A 41 -20.55 8.68 13.96
C HIS A 41 -19.40 8.50 14.96
N LEU A 42 -19.70 7.99 16.16
CA LEU A 42 -18.72 7.66 17.21
C LEU A 42 -17.84 6.44 16.86
N ALA A 43 -18.27 5.56 15.95
CA ALA A 43 -17.53 4.35 15.58
C ALA A 43 -16.25 4.63 14.76
N GLY A 44 -16.04 5.87 14.30
CA GLY A 44 -14.86 6.30 13.57
C GLY A 44 -14.84 5.86 12.10
N GLU A 45 -13.77 6.23 11.39
CA GLU A 45 -13.58 5.90 9.97
C GLU A 45 -12.74 4.63 9.77
N PHE A 46 -12.92 3.98 8.61
CA PHE A 46 -12.14 2.81 8.23
C PHE A 46 -10.65 3.15 8.11
N SER A 47 -9.82 2.47 8.92
CA SER A 47 -8.37 2.54 8.81
C SER A 47 -7.83 1.20 8.29
N ALA A 48 -7.28 1.22 7.06
CA ALA A 48 -6.70 0.05 6.43
C ALA A 48 -5.59 -0.59 7.29
N GLN A 49 -4.75 0.22 7.94
CA GLN A 49 -3.69 -0.26 8.82
C GLN A 49 -4.26 -1.05 10.00
N LYS A 50 -5.24 -0.48 10.73
CA LYS A 50 -5.89 -1.15 11.85
C LYS A 50 -6.59 -2.42 11.41
N PHE A 51 -7.37 -2.35 10.32
CA PHE A 51 -8.05 -3.52 9.76
C PHE A 51 -7.06 -4.65 9.49
N SER A 52 -5.96 -4.34 8.81
CA SER A 52 -4.98 -5.34 8.43
C SER A 52 -4.20 -5.94 9.61
N SER A 53 -4.08 -5.20 10.73
CA SER A 53 -3.49 -5.70 11.97
C SER A 53 -4.47 -6.56 12.77
N GLN A 54 -5.73 -6.15 12.86
CA GLN A 54 -6.75 -6.86 13.65
C GLN A 54 -7.27 -8.12 12.93
N TYR A 55 -7.32 -8.07 11.59
CA TYR A 55 -7.85 -9.15 10.74
C TYR A 55 -6.76 -9.86 9.93
N GLY A 56 -5.53 -9.91 10.44
CA GLY A 56 -4.41 -10.58 9.75
C GLY A 56 -4.66 -12.06 9.46
N PHE A 57 -5.44 -12.72 10.34
CA PHE A 57 -5.80 -14.15 10.23
C PHE A 57 -6.63 -14.50 8.98
N LEU A 58 -7.28 -13.51 8.34
CA LEU A 58 -8.06 -13.75 7.11
C LEU A 58 -7.17 -14.28 5.98
N SER A 59 -5.93 -13.80 5.90
CA SER A 59 -4.98 -14.26 4.88
C SER A 59 -4.66 -15.74 5.05
N ASP A 60 -4.43 -16.20 6.28
CA ASP A 60 -4.18 -17.61 6.58
C ASP A 60 -5.40 -18.47 6.26
N MET A 61 -6.60 -18.03 6.68
CA MET A 61 -7.87 -18.70 6.37
C MET A 61 -8.09 -18.86 4.86
N HIS A 62 -7.83 -17.82 4.05
CA HIS A 62 -7.96 -17.92 2.59
C HIS A 62 -6.99 -18.95 2.00
N THR A 63 -5.78 -19.08 2.55
CA THR A 63 -4.82 -20.10 2.07
C THR A 63 -5.26 -21.52 2.44
N GLU A 64 -5.85 -21.70 3.62
CA GLU A 64 -6.42 -22.98 4.06
C GLU A 64 -7.64 -23.36 3.22
N GLU A 65 -8.56 -22.42 2.98
CA GLU A 65 -9.71 -22.62 2.09
C GLU A 65 -9.25 -23.02 0.67
N MET A 66 -8.25 -22.33 0.12
CA MET A 66 -7.68 -22.69 -1.18
C MET A 66 -7.12 -24.12 -1.20
N LYS A 67 -6.42 -24.55 -0.14
CA LYS A 67 -5.88 -25.91 -0.02
C LYS A 67 -6.99 -26.96 0.03
N THR A 68 -7.99 -26.76 0.89
CA THR A 68 -9.14 -27.67 1.01
C THR A 68 -9.92 -27.79 -0.29
N LEU A 69 -10.18 -26.67 -0.99
CA LEU A 69 -10.83 -26.67 -2.29
C LEU A 69 -10.03 -27.44 -3.35
N ARG A 70 -8.70 -27.31 -3.35
CA ARG A 70 -7.83 -28.07 -4.27
C ARG A 70 -7.87 -29.57 -3.99
N GLU A 71 -7.93 -29.96 -2.72
CA GLU A 71 -8.08 -31.38 -2.35
C GLU A 71 -9.44 -31.93 -2.76
N ASN A 72 -10.52 -31.19 -2.49
CA ASN A 72 -11.87 -31.57 -2.90
C ASN A 72 -11.98 -31.70 -4.42
N LEU A 73 -11.39 -30.78 -5.17
CA LEU A 73 -11.31 -30.85 -6.63
C LEU A 73 -10.54 -32.10 -7.09
N LYS A 74 -9.40 -32.43 -6.46
CA LYS A 74 -8.66 -33.66 -6.78
C LYS A 74 -9.49 -34.91 -6.53
N ARG A 75 -10.23 -34.97 -5.41
CA ARG A 75 -11.14 -36.07 -5.08
C ARG A 75 -12.28 -36.17 -6.10
N ALA A 76 -12.94 -35.06 -6.41
CA ALA A 76 -14.02 -35.00 -7.39
C ALA A 76 -13.57 -35.45 -8.79
N ARG A 77 -12.37 -35.06 -9.24
CA ARG A 77 -11.79 -35.53 -10.50
C ARG A 77 -11.54 -37.04 -10.52
N LYS A 78 -11.02 -37.61 -9.43
CA LYS A 78 -10.85 -39.07 -9.32
C LYS A 78 -12.19 -39.80 -9.38
N LEU A 79 -13.19 -39.25 -8.70
CA LEU A 79 -14.54 -39.82 -8.67
C LEU A 79 -15.26 -39.72 -10.01
N LEU A 80 -15.01 -38.67 -10.79
CA LEU A 80 -15.54 -38.51 -12.15
C LEU A 80 -14.96 -39.55 -13.12
N VAL A 81 -13.69 -39.90 -12.99
CA VAL A 81 -13.07 -40.93 -13.84
C VAL A 81 -13.68 -42.31 -13.58
N ASN A 82 -14.03 -42.61 -12.33
CA ASN A 82 -14.55 -43.91 -11.91
C ASN A 82 -16.09 -43.99 -11.90
N SER A 83 -16.81 -42.95 -12.34
CA SER A 83 -18.28 -42.89 -12.20
C SER A 83 -19.00 -43.64 -13.33
N PRO A 84 -20.09 -44.36 -13.03
CA PRO A 84 -21.05 -44.87 -14.02
C PRO A 84 -21.62 -43.75 -14.90
N ARG A 85 -22.09 -44.10 -16.11
CA ARG A 85 -22.54 -43.13 -17.11
C ARG A 85 -23.69 -42.23 -16.62
N ASP A 86 -24.60 -42.78 -15.82
CA ASP A 86 -25.80 -42.06 -15.35
C ASP A 86 -25.46 -40.95 -14.34
N LEU A 87 -24.43 -41.15 -13.51
CA LEU A 87 -23.99 -40.18 -12.49
C LEU A 87 -22.93 -39.19 -13.01
N ARG A 88 -22.52 -39.34 -14.27
CA ARG A 88 -21.39 -38.60 -14.81
C ARG A 88 -21.69 -37.10 -14.95
N GLU A 89 -22.89 -36.75 -15.39
CA GLU A 89 -23.29 -35.35 -15.59
C GLU A 89 -23.25 -34.55 -14.27
N GLU A 90 -23.81 -35.12 -13.19
CA GLU A 90 -23.78 -34.51 -11.85
C GLU A 90 -22.35 -34.31 -11.35
N ARG A 91 -21.47 -35.30 -11.58
CA ARG A 91 -20.05 -35.25 -11.21
C ARG A 91 -19.28 -34.20 -12.00
N GLU A 92 -19.56 -34.08 -13.30
CA GLU A 92 -18.96 -33.04 -14.15
C GLU A 92 -19.38 -31.65 -13.68
N ALA A 93 -20.66 -31.46 -13.34
CA ALA A 93 -21.16 -30.21 -12.78
C ALA A 93 -20.47 -29.84 -11.46
N GLU A 94 -20.28 -30.81 -10.56
CA GLU A 94 -19.57 -30.58 -9.29
C GLU A 94 -18.09 -30.24 -9.51
N VAL A 95 -17.39 -30.94 -10.42
CA VAL A 95 -16.00 -30.60 -10.78
C VAL A 95 -15.91 -29.16 -11.31
N GLN A 96 -16.82 -28.75 -12.21
CA GLN A 96 -16.84 -27.39 -12.73
C GLN A 96 -17.12 -26.34 -11.64
N ARG A 97 -18.00 -26.67 -10.68
CA ARG A 97 -18.27 -25.81 -9.52
C ARG A 97 -17.02 -25.63 -8.66
N LEU A 98 -16.33 -26.72 -8.34
CA LEU A 98 -15.09 -26.70 -7.56
C LEU A 98 -13.96 -25.97 -8.30
N GLU A 99 -13.83 -26.13 -9.61
CA GLU A 99 -12.86 -25.39 -10.42
C GLU A 99 -13.11 -23.88 -10.37
N ARG A 100 -14.38 -23.46 -10.45
CA ARG A 100 -14.75 -22.05 -10.28
C ARG A 100 -14.45 -21.56 -8.86
N ALA A 101 -14.71 -22.37 -7.84
CA ALA A 101 -14.39 -22.03 -6.45
C ALA A 101 -12.89 -21.87 -6.23
N VAL A 102 -12.06 -22.81 -6.70
CA VAL A 102 -10.60 -22.73 -6.62
C VAL A 102 -10.07 -21.46 -7.29
N LYS A 103 -10.56 -21.11 -8.50
CA LYS A 103 -10.14 -19.88 -9.19
C LYS A 103 -10.45 -18.61 -8.38
N ARG A 104 -11.59 -18.58 -7.67
CA ARG A 104 -11.94 -17.46 -6.78
C ARG A 104 -11.02 -17.40 -5.57
N ALA A 105 -10.79 -18.53 -4.91
CA ALA A 105 -9.88 -18.61 -3.76
C ALA A 105 -8.44 -18.23 -4.13
N GLU A 106 -7.94 -18.71 -5.27
CA GLU A 106 -6.63 -18.31 -5.81
C GLU A 106 -6.54 -16.81 -6.06
N SER A 107 -7.63 -16.19 -6.54
CA SER A 107 -7.68 -14.75 -6.76
C SER A 107 -7.65 -13.96 -5.44
N MET A 108 -8.28 -14.46 -4.38
CA MET A 108 -8.22 -13.85 -3.04
C MET A 108 -6.83 -13.95 -2.43
N VAL A 109 -6.22 -15.14 -2.42
CA VAL A 109 -4.85 -15.33 -1.90
C VAL A 109 -3.84 -14.47 -2.66
N ASN A 110 -3.94 -14.39 -3.99
CA ASN A 110 -3.06 -13.55 -4.80
C ASN A 110 -3.27 -12.05 -4.52
N LYS A 111 -4.52 -11.63 -4.23
CA LYS A 111 -4.84 -10.25 -3.86
C LYS A 111 -4.22 -9.91 -2.50
N ASP A 112 -4.39 -10.77 -1.51
CA ASP A 112 -3.84 -10.56 -0.16
C ASP A 112 -2.31 -10.49 -0.19
N GLN A 113 -1.66 -11.39 -0.94
CA GLN A 113 -0.21 -11.37 -1.10
C GLN A 113 0.26 -10.07 -1.77
N ARG A 114 -0.47 -9.60 -2.79
CA ARG A 114 -0.15 -8.33 -3.44
C ARG A 114 -0.29 -7.15 -2.48
N GLU A 115 -1.42 -7.06 -1.79
CA GLU A 115 -1.69 -5.97 -0.83
C GLU A 115 -0.70 -5.96 0.32
N ARG A 116 -0.27 -7.13 0.79
CA ARG A 116 0.79 -7.28 1.78
C ARG A 116 2.10 -6.69 1.30
N VAL A 117 2.57 -7.07 0.11
CA VAL A 117 3.84 -6.57 -0.47
C VAL A 117 3.78 -5.06 -0.69
N GLU A 118 2.67 -4.55 -1.24
CA GLU A 118 2.48 -3.12 -1.47
C GLU A 118 2.49 -2.32 -0.15
N ARG A 119 1.79 -2.81 0.87
CA ARG A 119 1.76 -2.20 2.20
C ARG A 119 3.13 -2.21 2.85
N GLU A 120 3.84 -3.34 2.86
CA GLU A 120 5.17 -3.45 3.47
C GLU A 120 6.17 -2.49 2.81
N ALA A 121 6.10 -2.32 1.49
CA ALA A 121 6.96 -1.39 0.77
C ALA A 121 6.66 0.08 1.14
N LEU A 122 5.39 0.46 1.25
CA LEU A 122 4.99 1.80 1.68
C LEU A 122 5.32 2.07 3.16
N GLU A 123 5.16 1.07 4.02
CA GLU A 123 5.50 1.17 5.43
C GLU A 123 6.99 1.37 5.67
N LYS A 124 7.86 0.68 4.90
CA LYS A 124 9.32 0.88 4.97
C LYS A 124 9.69 2.35 4.71
N VAL A 125 9.21 2.92 3.60
CA VAL A 125 9.46 4.34 3.29
C VAL A 125 8.84 5.29 4.30
N SER A 126 7.62 5.00 4.77
CA SER A 126 6.99 5.84 5.80
C SER A 126 7.78 5.83 7.11
N LYS A 127 8.38 4.68 7.50
CA LYS A 127 9.25 4.57 8.67
C LYS A 127 10.56 5.33 8.49
N GLU A 128 11.21 5.18 7.34
CA GLU A 128 12.44 5.91 7.01
C GLU A 128 12.22 7.43 7.01
N GLU A 129 11.13 7.88 6.42
CA GLU A 129 10.77 9.30 6.38
C GLU A 129 10.46 9.85 7.78
N ARG A 130 9.75 9.08 8.61
CA ARG A 130 9.52 9.43 10.01
C ARG A 130 10.83 9.49 10.81
N ALA A 131 11.82 8.66 10.51
CA ALA A 131 13.14 8.71 11.14
C ALA A 131 13.90 9.99 10.74
N LYS A 132 13.92 10.32 9.45
CA LYS A 132 14.50 11.58 8.93
C LYS A 132 13.88 12.81 9.59
N GLN A 133 12.56 12.80 9.77
CA GLN A 133 11.85 13.89 10.45
C GLN A 133 12.26 14.02 11.93
N LYS A 134 12.45 12.89 12.63
CA LYS A 134 12.95 12.90 14.01
C LYS A 134 14.38 13.45 14.12
N GLU A 135 15.21 13.24 13.10
CA GLU A 135 16.54 13.85 12.99
C GLU A 135 16.49 15.37 12.71
N GLY A 136 15.30 15.95 12.52
CA GLY A 136 15.10 17.38 12.25
C GLY A 136 15.02 17.75 10.77
N LYS A 137 15.02 16.77 9.85
CA LYS A 137 14.74 17.04 8.44
C LYS A 137 13.26 17.41 8.25
N SER A 138 12.97 18.24 7.26
CA SER A 138 11.59 18.63 6.95
C SER A 138 10.76 17.44 6.46
N ALA A 139 9.44 17.52 6.66
CA ALA A 139 8.54 16.48 6.20
C ALA A 139 8.53 16.40 4.67
N TRP A 140 8.95 15.25 4.13
CA TRP A 140 8.97 15.01 2.70
C TRP A 140 7.94 13.96 2.29
N PHE A 141 7.25 14.21 1.18
CA PHE A 141 6.23 13.31 0.65
C PHE A 141 6.65 12.80 -0.73
N MET A 142 6.65 11.48 -0.89
CA MET A 142 7.03 10.81 -2.13
C MET A 142 6.11 11.22 -3.28
N LYS A 143 6.70 11.52 -4.45
CA LYS A 143 5.94 11.80 -5.68
C LYS A 143 5.19 10.55 -6.16
N ASN A 144 4.12 10.75 -6.92
CA ASN A 144 3.31 9.63 -7.43
C ASN A 144 4.06 8.75 -8.45
N SER A 145 5.02 9.29 -9.20
CA SER A 145 5.94 8.52 -10.06
C SER A 145 6.76 7.54 -9.24
N ASP A 146 7.41 8.06 -8.21
CA ASP A 146 8.38 7.34 -7.39
C ASP A 146 7.68 6.27 -6.55
N LYS A 147 6.46 6.55 -6.08
CA LYS A 147 5.58 5.54 -5.45
C LYS A 147 5.32 4.37 -6.39
N LYS A 148 5.00 4.61 -7.67
CA LYS A 148 4.74 3.53 -8.63
C LYS A 148 6.00 2.70 -8.90
N GLU A 149 7.15 3.35 -9.00
CA GLU A 149 8.44 2.68 -9.18
C GLU A 149 8.80 1.81 -7.98
N LEU A 150 8.57 2.32 -6.78
CA LEU A 150 8.75 1.57 -5.53
C LEU A 150 7.86 0.32 -5.48
N LEU A 151 6.57 0.46 -5.78
CA LEU A 151 5.65 -0.68 -5.80
C LEU A 151 6.03 -1.70 -6.90
N LEU A 152 6.52 -1.22 -8.04
CA LEU A 152 6.99 -2.08 -9.12
C LEU A 152 8.24 -2.88 -8.72
N ARG A 153 9.21 -2.23 -8.06
CA ARG A 153 10.40 -2.88 -7.50
C ARG A 153 10.01 -3.94 -6.48
N ALA A 154 9.22 -3.56 -5.47
CA ALA A 154 8.74 -4.47 -4.43
C ALA A 154 8.00 -5.69 -5.00
N LYS A 155 7.20 -5.49 -6.06
CA LYS A 155 6.52 -6.59 -6.75
C LYS A 155 7.50 -7.57 -7.42
N PHE A 156 8.56 -7.06 -8.07
CA PHE A 156 9.56 -7.92 -8.70
C PHE A 156 10.45 -8.60 -7.67
N ASP A 157 10.75 -7.94 -6.56
CA ASP A 157 11.51 -8.52 -5.44
C ASP A 157 10.73 -9.67 -4.81
N ALA A 158 9.44 -9.48 -4.50
CA ALA A 158 8.57 -10.56 -4.01
C ALA A 158 8.42 -11.72 -5.01
N LEU A 159 8.43 -11.43 -6.32
CA LEU A 159 8.44 -12.46 -7.35
C LEU A 159 9.79 -13.19 -7.43
N ALA A 160 10.89 -12.49 -7.20
CA ALA A 160 12.23 -13.09 -7.12
C ALA A 160 12.37 -13.99 -5.88
N GLU A 161 11.81 -13.58 -4.74
CA GLU A 161 11.80 -14.36 -3.50
C GLU A 161 11.00 -15.66 -3.67
N SER A 162 9.82 -15.60 -4.29
CA SER A 162 8.93 -16.75 -4.43
C SER A 162 9.30 -17.69 -5.60
N GLY A 163 9.76 -17.15 -6.72
CA GLY A 163 9.95 -17.89 -7.97
C GLY A 163 11.34 -17.76 -8.60
N GLY A 164 12.26 -17.09 -7.91
CA GLY A 164 13.62 -16.85 -8.37
C GLY A 164 13.73 -15.93 -9.58
N ARG A 165 14.95 -15.79 -10.09
CA ARG A 165 15.26 -14.96 -11.28
C ARG A 165 14.52 -15.43 -12.54
N GLY A 166 14.21 -16.72 -12.64
CA GLY A 166 13.49 -17.30 -13.79
C GLY A 166 12.05 -16.79 -13.89
N ALA A 167 11.34 -16.72 -12.76
CA ALA A 167 9.97 -16.19 -12.72
C ALA A 167 9.93 -14.71 -13.11
N VAL A 168 10.89 -13.92 -12.64
CA VAL A 168 11.03 -12.50 -13.00
C VAL A 168 11.27 -12.34 -14.50
N ARG A 169 12.25 -13.06 -15.08
CA ARG A 169 12.51 -13.02 -16.54
C ARG A 169 11.27 -13.37 -17.35
N LYS A 170 10.55 -14.44 -16.95
CA LYS A 170 9.30 -14.85 -17.60
C LYS A 170 8.20 -13.78 -17.50
N ALA A 171 8.11 -13.07 -16.38
CA ALA A 171 7.16 -11.97 -16.22
C ALA A 171 7.50 -10.78 -17.12
N ILE A 172 8.79 -10.43 -17.22
CA ILE A 172 9.30 -9.37 -18.10
C ILE A 172 9.05 -9.73 -19.56
N GLU A 173 9.40 -10.93 -20.00
CA GLU A 173 9.20 -11.41 -21.37
C GLU A 173 7.71 -11.39 -21.75
N LYS A 174 6.83 -11.87 -20.85
CA LYS A 174 5.37 -11.79 -21.05
C LYS A 174 4.88 -10.36 -21.20
N LYS A 175 5.44 -9.41 -20.45
CA LYS A 175 5.10 -7.99 -20.54
C LYS A 175 5.59 -7.40 -21.87
N GLN A 176 6.85 -7.65 -22.24
CA GLN A 176 7.45 -7.22 -23.51
C GLN A 176 6.66 -7.75 -24.71
N LYS A 177 6.31 -9.03 -24.73
CA LYS A 177 5.48 -9.63 -25.79
C LYS A 177 4.13 -8.94 -25.92
N LYS A 178 3.46 -8.65 -24.80
CA LYS A 178 2.18 -7.94 -24.79
C LYS A 178 2.30 -6.50 -25.29
N VAL A 179 3.37 -5.78 -24.90
CA VAL A 179 3.64 -4.41 -25.36
C VAL A 179 3.91 -4.42 -26.86
N SER A 180 4.81 -5.28 -27.34
CA SER A 180 5.12 -5.42 -28.77
C SER A 180 3.87 -5.75 -29.60
N GLN A 181 3.00 -6.65 -29.11
CA GLN A 181 1.74 -6.95 -29.80
C GLN A 181 0.78 -5.77 -29.83
N LYS A 182 0.69 -4.98 -28.74
CA LYS A 182 -0.13 -3.76 -28.71
C LYS A 182 0.40 -2.71 -29.68
N GLU A 183 1.71 -2.48 -29.68
CA GLU A 183 2.36 -1.55 -30.61
C GLU A 183 2.14 -1.98 -32.06
N LYS A 184 2.28 -3.27 -32.38
CA LYS A 184 1.96 -3.80 -33.72
C LYS A 184 0.52 -3.51 -34.14
N LYS A 185 -0.44 -3.67 -33.21
CA LYS A 185 -1.86 -3.37 -33.46
C LYS A 185 -2.18 -1.87 -33.54
N GLN A 186 -1.41 -1.04 -32.84
CA GLN A 186 -1.60 0.42 -32.81
C GLN A 186 -0.94 1.13 -34.00
N ARG A 187 -0.17 0.43 -34.84
CA ARG A 187 0.40 1.01 -36.05
C ARG A 187 -0.72 1.32 -37.05
N PRO A 188 -0.87 2.58 -37.50
CA PRO A 188 -1.89 2.96 -38.47
C PRO A 188 -1.64 2.41 -39.88
N PHE A 189 -0.42 1.97 -40.18
CA PHE A 189 -0.04 1.38 -41.45
C PHE A 189 0.42 -0.06 -41.26
N ALA A 190 0.08 -0.94 -42.21
CA ALA A 190 0.62 -2.29 -42.26
C ALA A 190 2.16 -2.22 -42.28
N ALA A 191 2.82 -3.14 -41.57
CA ALA A 191 4.27 -3.22 -41.61
C ALA A 191 4.72 -3.36 -43.07
N ALA A 192 5.53 -2.41 -43.55
CA ALA A 192 6.10 -2.46 -44.89
C ALA A 192 6.72 -3.85 -45.11
N ARG A 193 6.48 -4.44 -46.28
CA ARG A 193 7.09 -5.72 -46.64
C ARG A 193 8.61 -5.57 -46.55
N PRO A 194 9.35 -6.57 -46.05
CA PRO A 194 10.79 -6.50 -45.98
C PRO A 194 11.33 -6.43 -47.42
N GLY A 195 11.61 -5.22 -47.90
CA GLY A 195 12.03 -4.98 -49.29
C GLY A 195 11.63 -3.63 -49.88
N GLU A 196 10.59 -2.95 -49.39
CA GLU A 196 10.17 -1.63 -49.92
C GLU A 196 10.49 -0.53 -48.89
N GLY A 197 11.64 0.11 -49.07
CA GLY A 197 12.11 1.19 -48.21
C GLY A 197 11.38 2.50 -48.45
N CYS A 198 10.54 2.92 -47.51
CA CYS A 198 10.19 4.33 -47.35
C CYS A 198 11.06 4.93 -46.22
N LYS A 199 11.84 5.96 -46.54
CA LYS A 199 12.67 6.68 -45.55
C LYS A 199 11.78 7.51 -44.62
N ALA A 200 11.21 6.87 -43.61
CA ALA A 200 10.55 7.59 -42.52
C ALA A 200 11.63 8.16 -41.59
N LYS A 201 11.64 9.49 -41.40
CA LYS A 201 12.52 10.18 -40.44
C LYS A 201 12.27 9.59 -39.05
N GLU A 202 13.32 9.05 -38.46
CA GLU A 202 13.33 8.46 -37.13
C GLU A 202 13.09 9.55 -36.09
N THR A 203 11.82 9.79 -35.74
CA THR A 203 11.49 10.55 -34.55
C THR A 203 11.68 9.62 -33.37
N ILE A 204 12.84 9.75 -32.71
CA ILE A 204 13.15 9.09 -31.45
C ILE A 204 12.08 9.56 -30.45
N ARG A 205 11.03 8.75 -30.25
CA ARG A 205 10.10 8.98 -29.14
C ARG A 205 10.90 8.68 -27.87
N PRO A 206 10.95 9.60 -26.89
CA PRO A 206 11.69 9.32 -25.66
C PRO A 206 11.11 8.06 -25.04
N ALA A 207 11.98 7.09 -24.76
CA ALA A 207 11.61 5.90 -24.02
C ALA A 207 10.85 6.36 -22.77
N ASN A 208 9.65 5.81 -22.57
CA ASN A 208 8.85 6.13 -21.40
C ASN A 208 9.71 5.87 -20.17
N VAL A 209 9.92 6.89 -19.33
CA VAL A 209 10.94 6.90 -18.26
C VAL A 209 10.79 5.70 -17.31
N HIS A 210 9.59 5.12 -17.22
CA HIS A 210 9.29 3.91 -16.46
C HIS A 210 9.92 2.60 -17.00
N ASP A 211 10.33 2.54 -18.27
CA ASP A 211 11.02 1.39 -18.85
C ASP A 211 12.55 1.46 -18.66
N SER A 212 13.09 2.61 -18.24
CA SER A 212 14.54 2.77 -17.95
C SER A 212 15.01 1.95 -16.74
N ILE A 213 14.09 1.62 -15.82
CA ILE A 213 14.35 0.72 -14.68
C ILE A 213 14.39 -0.75 -15.14
N LEU A 214 13.83 -1.07 -16.31
CA LEU A 214 13.79 -2.42 -16.87
C LEU A 214 15.09 -2.81 -17.61
N VAL A 215 16.03 -1.88 -17.77
CA VAL A 215 17.31 -2.06 -18.48
C VAL A 215 18.52 -1.66 -17.61
N LYS A 216 18.42 -1.71 -16.27
CA LYS A 216 19.65 -1.86 -15.47
C LYS A 216 20.04 -3.33 -15.49
N THR A 217 21.00 -3.66 -16.36
CA THR A 217 21.61 -4.98 -16.35
C THR A 217 22.54 -5.08 -15.12
N ARG A 218 22.87 -6.32 -14.73
CA ARG A 218 23.70 -6.66 -13.57
C ARG A 218 24.97 -5.80 -13.39
N ALA A 219 25.54 -5.26 -14.48
CA ALA A 219 26.74 -4.42 -14.45
C ALA A 219 26.52 -3.04 -13.79
N ASP A 220 25.30 -2.48 -13.85
CA ASP A 220 25.01 -1.12 -13.35
C ASP A 220 24.68 -1.10 -11.85
N LEU A 221 24.30 -2.25 -11.27
CA LEU A 221 24.02 -2.42 -9.84
C LEU A 221 25.25 -2.86 -9.04
N GLU A 222 26.20 -3.55 -9.68
CA GLU A 222 27.47 -3.93 -9.05
C GLU A 222 28.47 -2.74 -9.01
N SER A 223 28.32 -1.73 -9.89
CA SER A 223 29.16 -0.52 -9.89
C SER A 223 28.74 0.54 -8.85
N GLU A 224 27.45 0.64 -8.51
CA GLU A 224 26.94 1.60 -7.50
C GLU A 224 27.16 1.14 -6.04
N LEU A 225 27.48 -0.14 -5.81
CA LEU A 225 27.80 -0.68 -4.47
C LEU A 225 29.30 -0.83 -4.18
N GLY A 226 30.17 -0.39 -5.11
CA GLY A 226 31.62 -0.63 -5.06
C GLY A 226 32.51 0.54 -4.65
N GLN A 227 31.98 1.70 -4.26
CA GLN A 227 32.81 2.86 -3.89
C GLN A 227 32.33 3.63 -2.66
N HIS A 228 32.08 2.94 -1.55
CA HIS A 228 32.23 3.54 -0.21
C HIS A 228 33.18 2.65 0.59
N SER A 229 34.46 2.71 0.21
CA SER A 229 35.55 2.28 1.07
C SER A 229 35.47 3.04 2.39
N HIS A 230 35.16 2.32 3.46
CA HIS A 230 35.50 2.71 4.82
C HIS A 230 36.98 3.13 4.86
N THR A 231 37.25 4.42 5.02
CA THR A 231 38.48 4.86 5.67
C THR A 231 38.22 4.79 7.16
N GLU A 232 38.62 3.70 7.79
CA GLU A 232 38.74 3.61 9.25
C GLU A 232 39.80 4.62 9.72
N PRO A 233 39.51 5.50 10.70
CA PRO A 233 40.54 6.26 11.37
C PRO A 233 41.31 5.34 12.34
N PRO A 234 42.64 5.49 12.46
CA PRO A 234 43.44 4.65 13.34
C PRO A 234 43.05 4.85 14.81
N LEU A 235 42.83 3.74 15.50
CA LEU A 235 42.63 3.66 16.94
C LEU A 235 43.89 4.15 17.68
N LEU A 236 43.94 5.46 17.97
CA LEU A 236 44.82 5.98 19.00
C LEU A 236 44.21 5.65 20.36
N SER A 237 44.93 4.76 21.06
CA SER A 237 44.87 4.43 22.47
C SER A 237 44.17 5.46 23.38
N ILE A 238 42.90 5.21 23.73
CA ILE A 238 42.22 5.79 24.90
C ILE A 238 42.12 4.71 25.99
N ILE A 239 43.25 4.05 26.27
CA ILE A 239 43.47 3.24 27.48
C ILE A 239 44.75 3.77 28.08
N GLY A 240 44.65 4.94 28.71
CA GLY A 240 45.81 5.63 29.29
C GLY A 240 45.49 6.82 30.19
N LEU A 241 44.21 7.15 30.42
CA LEU A 241 43.82 8.36 31.14
C LEU A 241 42.75 8.14 32.23
N MET A 242 42.75 6.96 32.87
CA MET A 242 41.90 6.66 34.04
C MET A 242 42.67 6.07 35.22
N ASN A 243 43.97 6.38 35.37
CA ASN A 243 44.73 5.92 36.53
C ASN A 243 45.65 6.98 37.14
N GLN A 244 45.16 8.22 37.25
CA GLN A 244 45.85 9.29 37.98
C GLN A 244 44.86 10.35 38.48
N LEU A 245 43.90 9.96 39.31
CA LEU A 245 43.23 10.90 40.23
C LEU A 245 42.52 10.17 41.39
N VAL A 246 43.18 9.21 42.03
CA VAL A 246 42.72 8.61 43.30
C VAL A 246 43.85 8.65 44.32
N ILE A 247 44.45 9.82 44.53
CA ILE A 247 45.27 10.08 45.72
C ILE A 247 45.00 11.54 46.12
N SER A 248 44.64 11.73 47.40
CA SER A 248 44.51 13.02 48.11
C SER A 248 43.11 13.64 48.20
N ARG A 249 42.17 12.92 48.84
CA ARG A 249 41.21 13.55 49.77
C ARG A 249 41.06 12.70 51.04
N LYS A 250 42.13 12.60 51.82
CA LYS A 250 42.02 12.35 53.27
C LYS A 250 41.53 13.66 53.89
N ILE A 251 40.21 13.81 54.03
CA ILE A 251 39.62 14.86 54.84
C ILE A 251 39.52 14.33 56.27
N VAL A 252 40.21 15.05 57.13
CA VAL A 252 40.30 14.95 58.58
C VAL A 252 38.91 15.09 59.21
N ILE A 253 38.57 14.14 60.07
CA ILE A 253 37.49 14.25 61.06
C ILE A 253 38.10 14.89 62.31
N PRO A 254 37.55 15.99 62.86
CA PRO A 254 37.73 16.30 64.26
C PRO A 254 36.46 15.99 65.07
N SER A 255 36.71 15.30 66.17
CA SER A 255 35.81 14.90 67.24
C SER A 255 35.51 16.06 68.20
N ASN A 256 34.23 16.25 68.49
CA ASN A 256 33.61 16.46 69.81
C ASN A 256 34.16 17.54 70.77
N LYS A 257 33.38 18.62 70.96
CA LYS A 257 32.90 19.14 72.25
C LYS A 257 31.79 20.18 72.06
#